data_AF-A0A962HV56-F1
#
_entry.id   AF-A0A962HV56-F1
#
_cell.length_a   1.000
_cell.length_b   1.000
_cell.length_c   1.000
_cell.angle_alpha   90.00
_cell.angle_beta   90.00
_cell.angle_gamma   90.00
#
_symmetry.space_group_name_H-M   'P 1'
#
loop_
_entity.id
_entity.type
_entity.pdbx_description
1 polymer ?
#
loop_
_entity_poly.entity_id
_entity_poly.type
_entity_poly.pdbx_seq_one_letter_code
_entity_poly.pdbx_strand_id
1 'polypeptide(L)'
;HRGRLIANEIAPRVHNSGHWTIEGAVTSQFENHIRAITGLPLGSTQARGHSAMINLIGTLPPRADLLARPGVHLHDYRKDPRPDRKLGHITLIADSAARRDSGARALLRRIDRETWVSFR
;
A
#
# COMPACT_ATOMS: atom_id res chain seq x y z
N HIS A 1 -23.74 -7.82 4.53
CA HIS A 1 -24.29 -8.93 3.71
C HIS A 1 -23.59 -10.24 4.10
N ARG A 2 -24.33 -11.26 4.59
CA ARG A 2 -23.84 -12.57 5.07
C ARG A 2 -22.91 -13.31 4.06
N GLY A 3 -21.63 -12.92 3.96
CA GLY A 3 -20.66 -13.51 3.03
C GLY A 3 -20.86 -13.20 1.54
N ARG A 4 -21.73 -12.23 1.18
CA ARG A 4 -21.96 -11.85 -0.23
C ARG A 4 -21.10 -10.66 -0.63
N LEU A 5 -20.46 -10.74 -1.80
CA LEU A 5 -19.79 -9.63 -2.46
C LEU A 5 -20.81 -8.79 -3.24
N ILE A 6 -20.75 -7.47 -3.10
CA ILE A 6 -21.58 -6.52 -3.84
C ILE A 6 -20.64 -5.52 -4.49
N ALA A 7 -20.81 -5.32 -5.80
CA ALA A 7 -20.07 -4.30 -6.52
C ALA A 7 -20.45 -2.91 -5.98
N ASN A 8 -19.45 -2.15 -5.51
CA ASN A 8 -19.64 -0.77 -5.07
C ASN A 8 -19.32 0.19 -6.22
N GLU A 9 -18.06 0.20 -6.66
CA GLU A 9 -17.53 1.14 -7.65
C GLU A 9 -16.43 0.45 -8.48
N ILE A 10 -16.15 0.99 -9.67
CA ILE A 10 -15.09 0.53 -10.57
C ILE A 10 -14.18 1.72 -10.93
N ALA A 11 -12.87 1.48 -10.97
CA ALA A 11 -11.89 2.43 -11.49
C ALA A 11 -11.16 1.81 -12.70
N PRO A 12 -11.31 2.35 -13.93
CA PRO A 12 -10.67 1.82 -15.14
C PRO A 12 -9.19 2.24 -15.24
N ARG A 13 -8.43 2.00 -14.19
CA ARG A 13 -7.01 2.39 -14.03
C ARG A 13 -6.37 1.61 -12.90
N VAL A 14 -5.05 1.75 -12.75
CA VAL A 14 -4.38 1.39 -11.49
C VAL A 14 -5.05 2.07 -10.30
N HIS A 15 -5.16 1.35 -9.18
CA HIS A 15 -5.97 1.76 -8.05
C HIS A 15 -5.18 1.78 -6.74
N ASN A 16 -5.56 2.64 -5.81
CA ASN A 16 -4.85 2.82 -4.55
C ASN A 16 -4.69 1.49 -3.79
N SER A 17 -5.75 0.70 -3.72
CA SER A 17 -5.75 -0.60 -3.04
C SER A 17 -4.74 -1.61 -3.62
N GLY A 18 -4.19 -1.38 -4.80
CA GLY A 18 -3.17 -2.23 -5.42
C GLY A 18 -1.73 -1.74 -5.20
N HIS A 19 -1.49 -0.64 -4.49
CA HIS A 19 -0.13 -0.06 -4.36
C HIS A 19 0.85 -1.02 -3.66
N TRP A 20 0.37 -1.88 -2.77
CA TRP A 20 1.20 -2.91 -2.12
C TRP A 20 1.92 -3.82 -3.13
N THR A 21 1.40 -3.95 -4.35
CA THR A 21 1.98 -4.81 -5.40
C THR A 21 3.33 -4.31 -5.92
N ILE A 22 3.73 -3.06 -5.61
CA ILE A 22 5.05 -2.55 -6.01
C ILE A 22 6.16 -3.40 -5.37
N GLU A 23 6.05 -3.72 -4.08
CA GLU A 23 6.99 -4.59 -3.39
C GLU A 23 6.47 -6.01 -3.18
N GLY A 24 5.17 -6.13 -2.93
CA GLY A 24 4.55 -7.35 -2.44
C GLY A 24 4.19 -8.37 -3.51
N ALA A 25 4.31 -8.05 -4.79
CA ALA A 25 4.06 -8.97 -5.89
C ALA A 25 5.29 -9.10 -6.80
N VAL A 26 5.35 -10.18 -7.57
CA VAL A 26 6.40 -10.36 -8.59
C VAL A 26 6.33 -9.26 -9.65
N THR A 27 5.13 -8.88 -10.07
CA THR A 27 4.85 -7.80 -11.03
C THR A 27 3.80 -6.87 -10.46
N SER A 28 4.10 -5.57 -10.39
CA SER A 28 3.17 -4.59 -9.84
C SER A 28 1.97 -4.34 -10.75
N GLN A 29 0.87 -3.81 -10.21
CA GLN A 29 -0.26 -3.36 -11.02
C GLN A 29 0.15 -2.33 -12.08
N PHE A 30 1.19 -1.53 -11.81
CA PHE A 30 1.66 -0.49 -12.71
C PHE A 30 2.41 -1.11 -13.89
N GLU A 31 3.33 -2.03 -13.62
CA GLU A 31 4.06 -2.73 -14.67
C GLU A 31 3.10 -3.56 -15.52
N ASN A 32 2.18 -4.31 -14.92
CA ASN A 32 1.20 -5.08 -15.67
C ASN A 32 0.20 -4.21 -16.44
N HIS A 33 -0.13 -3.02 -15.94
CA HIS A 33 -0.93 -2.06 -16.70
C HIS A 33 -0.18 -1.60 -17.96
N ILE A 34 1.11 -1.24 -17.85
CA ILE A 34 1.94 -0.88 -19.01
C ILE A 34 2.05 -2.05 -20.00
N ARG A 35 2.39 -3.26 -19.52
CA ARG A 35 2.51 -4.45 -20.38
C ARG A 35 1.22 -4.74 -21.14
N ALA A 36 0.06 -4.59 -20.48
CA ALA A 36 -1.24 -4.76 -21.11
C ALA A 36 -1.49 -3.74 -22.25
N ILE A 37 -1.23 -2.45 -22.02
CA ILE A 37 -1.49 -1.41 -23.04
C ILE A 37 -0.47 -1.41 -24.18
N THR A 38 0.72 -1.98 -23.97
CA THR A 38 1.76 -2.10 -25.01
C THR A 38 1.79 -3.48 -25.69
N GLY A 39 0.84 -4.37 -25.42
CA GLY A 39 0.78 -5.70 -26.05
C GLY A 39 1.89 -6.67 -25.64
N LEU A 40 2.54 -6.46 -24.48
CA LEU A 40 3.56 -7.37 -23.95
C LEU A 40 2.91 -8.51 -23.15
N PRO A 41 3.55 -9.68 -23.03
CA PRO A 41 3.07 -10.74 -22.13
C PRO A 41 2.93 -10.21 -20.71
N LEU A 42 1.88 -10.59 -19.97
CA LEU A 42 1.71 -10.17 -18.57
C LEU A 42 2.76 -10.83 -17.66
N GLY A 43 3.17 -10.11 -16.62
CA GLY A 43 4.06 -10.64 -15.58
C GLY A 43 3.28 -11.36 -14.48
N SER A 44 3.97 -12.27 -13.78
CA SER A 44 3.38 -13.03 -12.66
C SER A 44 2.87 -12.11 -11.55
N THR A 45 1.68 -12.41 -11.05
CA THR A 45 1.03 -11.72 -9.93
C THR A 45 1.27 -12.42 -8.59
N GLN A 46 2.14 -13.43 -8.54
CA GLN A 46 2.46 -14.15 -7.31
C GLN A 46 2.95 -13.18 -6.21
N ALA A 47 2.38 -13.30 -5.02
CA ALA A 47 2.80 -12.51 -3.87
C ALA A 47 4.20 -12.93 -3.39
N ARG A 48 5.01 -11.95 -2.97
CA ARG A 48 6.37 -12.11 -2.43
C ARG A 48 6.42 -12.21 -0.89
N GLY A 49 5.26 -12.33 -0.25
CA GLY A 49 5.11 -12.39 1.20
C GLY A 49 3.76 -11.82 1.64
N HIS A 50 3.67 -11.46 2.92
CA HIS A 50 2.48 -10.83 3.48
C HIS A 50 2.65 -9.32 3.52
N SER A 51 1.80 -8.61 2.78
CA SER A 51 1.90 -7.15 2.61
C SER A 51 0.78 -6.43 3.36
N ALA A 52 1.09 -5.29 3.97
CA ALA A 52 0.11 -4.29 4.41
C ALA A 52 0.44 -2.94 3.77
N MET A 53 -0.56 -2.22 3.28
CA MET A 53 -0.40 -0.87 2.76
C MET A 53 -1.13 0.13 3.66
N ILE A 54 -0.44 1.20 4.02
CA ILE A 54 -0.93 2.27 4.87
C ILE A 54 -0.77 3.58 4.10
N ASN A 55 -1.87 4.31 3.87
CA ASN A 55 -1.75 5.65 3.28
C ASN A 55 -1.14 6.61 4.30
N LEU A 56 -0.51 7.67 3.81
CA LEU A 56 -0.02 8.78 4.64
C LEU A 56 -0.81 10.02 4.24
N ILE A 57 -1.67 10.50 5.13
CA ILE A 57 -2.67 11.55 4.88
C ILE A 57 -2.45 12.69 5.88
N GLY A 58 -2.53 13.94 5.43
CA GLY A 58 -2.48 15.09 6.33
C GLY A 58 -1.05 15.47 6.72
N THR A 59 -0.42 14.59 7.47
CA THR A 59 0.92 14.74 8.03
C THR A 59 1.76 13.47 7.78
N LEU A 60 3.06 13.58 8.03
CA LEU A 60 3.99 12.46 7.91
C LEU A 60 4.88 12.42 9.16
N PRO A 61 5.04 11.26 9.81
CA PRO A 61 6.11 11.07 10.80
C PRO A 61 7.49 11.35 10.19
N PRO A 62 8.53 11.59 11.00
CA PRO A 62 9.89 11.69 10.47
C PRO A 62 10.23 10.47 9.60
N ARG A 63 10.73 10.71 8.38
CA ARG A 63 11.02 9.65 7.41
C ARG A 63 11.98 8.59 7.96
N ALA A 64 12.97 9.05 8.73
CA ALA A 64 13.94 8.18 9.39
C ALA A 64 13.27 7.16 10.32
N ASP A 65 12.24 7.56 11.07
CA ASP A 65 11.54 6.68 12.00
C ASP A 65 10.73 5.57 11.30
N LEU A 66 10.25 5.87 10.09
CA LEU A 66 9.56 4.92 9.23
C LEU A 66 10.56 3.94 8.60
N LEU A 67 11.62 4.49 8.00
CA LEU A 67 12.63 3.73 7.26
C LEU A 67 13.53 2.87 8.16
N ALA A 68 13.67 3.21 9.44
CA ALA A 68 14.41 2.39 10.40
C ALA A 68 13.77 1.02 10.68
N ARG A 69 12.51 0.81 10.26
CA ARG A 69 11.79 -0.44 10.51
C ARG A 69 12.01 -1.46 9.36
N PRO A 70 12.48 -2.68 9.65
CA PRO A 70 12.62 -3.71 8.62
C PRO A 70 11.32 -4.01 7.89
N GLY A 71 11.42 -4.21 6.57
CA GLY A 71 10.29 -4.51 5.69
C GLY A 71 9.39 -3.31 5.36
N VAL A 72 9.69 -2.11 5.85
CA VAL A 72 8.97 -0.88 5.49
C VAL A 72 9.54 -0.28 4.21
N HIS A 73 8.67 -0.01 3.26
CA HIS A 73 8.96 0.68 2.02
C HIS A 73 8.12 1.96 1.97
N LEU A 74 8.78 3.11 2.06
CA LEU A 74 8.15 4.42 2.02
C LEU A 74 8.06 4.93 0.58
N HIS A 75 6.85 5.20 0.13
CA HIS A 75 6.54 5.92 -1.11
C HIS A 75 6.08 7.33 -0.80
N ASP A 76 7.05 8.23 -0.70
CA ASP A 76 6.81 9.65 -0.43
C ASP A 76 6.61 10.42 -1.74
N TYR A 77 5.45 11.05 -1.90
CA TYR A 77 5.11 11.84 -3.09
C TYR A 77 5.69 13.26 -3.08
N ARG A 78 6.45 13.62 -2.04
CA ARG A 78 7.10 14.92 -1.87
C ARG A 78 6.12 16.10 -1.97
N LYS A 79 4.94 15.92 -1.36
CA LYS A 79 3.89 16.94 -1.29
C LYS A 79 3.93 17.64 0.06
N ASP A 80 3.64 18.94 0.07
CA ASP A 80 3.52 19.70 1.33
C ASP A 80 2.34 19.18 2.17
N PRO A 81 2.54 18.96 3.48
CA PRO A 81 1.49 18.56 4.43
C PRO A 81 0.33 19.57 4.47
N ARG A 82 -0.90 19.06 4.36
CA ARG A 82 -2.17 19.80 4.54
C ARG A 82 -3.26 18.80 4.92
N PRO A 83 -4.29 19.19 5.70
CA PRO A 83 -5.41 18.31 6.06
C PRO A 83 -5.97 17.55 4.86
N ASP A 84 -6.30 16.26 5.07
CA ASP A 84 -6.84 15.32 4.06
C ASP A 84 -5.99 15.07 2.80
N ARG A 85 -4.78 15.66 2.70
CA ARG A 85 -3.92 15.48 1.53
C ARG A 85 -3.17 14.16 1.64
N LYS A 86 -3.28 13.33 0.61
CA LYS A 86 -2.42 12.15 0.47
C LYS A 86 -0.98 12.53 0.13
N LEU A 87 -0.09 12.32 1.09
CA LEU A 87 1.35 12.62 1.00
C LEU A 87 2.16 11.43 0.50
N GLY A 88 1.65 10.22 0.66
CA GLY A 88 2.36 9.01 0.27
C GLY A 88 1.65 7.73 0.69
N HIS A 89 2.40 6.64 0.71
CA HIS A 89 1.99 5.41 1.36
C HIS A 89 3.20 4.63 1.85
N ILE A 90 2.97 3.70 2.77
CA ILE A 90 3.93 2.71 3.22
C ILE A 90 3.45 1.35 2.75
N THR A 91 4.34 0.54 2.19
CA THR A 91 4.16 -0.91 2.08
C THR A 91 5.02 -1.58 3.15
N LEU A 92 4.41 -2.40 4.01
CA LEU A 92 5.10 -3.28 4.94
C LEU A 92 5.06 -4.71 4.40
N ILE A 93 6.23 -5.33 4.19
CA ILE A 93 6.38 -6.74 3.81
C ILE A 93 6.86 -7.54 5.02
N ALA A 94 6.24 -8.69 5.25
CA ALA A 94 6.65 -9.66 6.28
C ALA A 94 6.54 -11.10 5.77
N ASP A 95 7.25 -12.00 6.44
CA ASP A 95 7.27 -13.44 6.15
C ASP A 95 6.02 -14.20 6.64
N SER A 96 5.15 -13.55 7.41
CA SER A 96 3.95 -14.14 7.96
C SER A 96 2.87 -13.08 8.18
N ALA A 97 1.60 -13.49 8.04
CA ALA A 97 0.45 -12.62 8.30
C ALA A 97 0.48 -12.04 9.73
N ALA A 98 0.87 -12.83 10.73
CA ALA A 98 0.96 -12.38 12.12
C ALA A 98 1.99 -11.25 12.30
N ARG A 99 3.18 -11.37 11.68
CA ARG A 99 4.20 -10.31 11.74
C ARG A 99 3.79 -9.07 10.95
N ARG A 100 3.16 -9.24 9.77
CA ARG A 100 2.54 -8.15 9.01
C ARG A 100 1.56 -7.38 9.90
N ASP A 101 0.63 -8.07 10.55
CA ASP A 101 -0.42 -7.44 11.36
C ASP A 101 0.13 -6.72 12.59
N SER A 102 1.08 -7.35 13.29
CA SER A 102 1.77 -6.73 14.42
C SER A 102 2.56 -5.48 13.98
N GLY A 103 3.28 -5.56 12.87
CA GLY A 103 4.05 -4.45 12.31
C GLY A 103 3.16 -3.31 11.83
N ALA A 104 2.07 -3.61 11.13
CA ALA A 104 1.08 -2.63 10.69
C ALA A 104 0.47 -1.91 11.91
N ARG A 105 0.01 -2.64 12.93
CA ARG A 105 -0.50 -2.04 14.18
C ARG A 105 0.54 -1.13 14.85
N ALA A 106 1.81 -1.49 14.83
CA ALA A 106 2.88 -0.65 15.38
C ALA A 106 3.10 0.64 14.58
N LEU A 107 3.04 0.58 13.25
CA LEU A 107 3.13 1.76 12.39
C LEU A 107 1.93 2.69 12.61
N LEU A 108 0.73 2.14 12.71
CA LEU A 108 -0.50 2.91 12.93
C LEU A 108 -0.56 3.64 14.27
N ARG A 109 0.19 3.19 15.29
CA ARG A 109 0.32 3.94 16.55
C ARG A 109 1.20 5.18 16.42
N ARG A 110 2.03 5.26 15.38
CA ARG A 110 2.94 6.38 15.11
C ARG A 110 2.40 7.38 14.10
N ILE A 111 1.34 6.99 13.40
CA ILE A 111 0.68 7.79 12.37
C ILE A 111 -0.63 8.28 13.00
N ASP A 112 -0.91 9.58 12.92
CA ASP A 112 -2.12 10.16 13.53
C ASP A 112 -3.39 9.48 13.00
N ARG A 113 -4.41 9.32 13.84
CA ARG A 113 -5.65 8.57 13.55
C ARG A 113 -6.50 9.17 12.43
N GLU A 114 -6.29 10.43 12.08
CA GLU A 114 -6.88 11.05 10.87
C GLU A 114 -6.30 10.44 9.57
N THR A 115 -5.27 9.60 9.69
CA THR A 115 -4.69 8.89 8.57
C THR A 115 -5.46 7.63 8.25
N TRP A 116 -6.32 7.71 7.25
CA TRP A 116 -7.13 6.61 6.74
C TRP A 116 -6.29 5.38 6.33
N VAL A 117 -6.41 4.32 7.12
CA VAL A 117 -5.82 3.01 6.82
C VAL A 117 -6.80 2.21 6.00
N SER A 118 -6.46 1.95 4.75
CA SER A 118 -7.16 0.96 3.93
C SER A 118 -6.67 -0.43 4.32
N PHE A 119 -7.31 -1.07 5.30
CA PHE A 119 -7.23 -2.52 5.44
C PHE A 119 -8.15 -3.16 4.41
N ARG A 120 -7.58 -3.98 3.53
CA ARG A 120 -8.31 -5.08 2.86
C ARG A 120 -7.50 -6.34 3.04
#